data_AF-A0AA37KZ51-F1
#
_entry.id   AF-A0AA37KZ51-F1
#
_cell.length_a   1.000
_cell.length_b   1.000
_cell.length_c   1.000
_cell.angle_alpha   90.00
_cell.angle_beta   90.00
_cell.angle_gamma   90.00
#
_symmetry.space_group_name_H-M   'P 1'
#
loop_
_entity.id
_entity.type
_entity.pdbx_description
1 polymer ?
#
loop_
_entity_poly.entity_id
_entity_poly.type
_entity_poly.pdbx_seq_one_letter_code
_entity_poly.pdbx_strand_id
1 'polypeptide(L)'
;MLKAIAIQAYKTGLACVLGAAFVLVPTTGQARKPPSSDGVTTIALAELPPQGRATYGLIREGGPFPYDKDGSVFGNRERLLPLEKRGYYREYTVRTPGAKNRGARRIVCGGAPRVPDACYYTGDHYASFRKIVE
;
A
#
# COMPACT_ATOMS: atom_id res chain seq x y z
N MET A 1 -50.47 -76.15 -3.61
CA MET A 1 -51.27 -76.14 -2.37
C MET A 1 -50.41 -75.61 -1.21
N LEU A 2 -51.05 -75.23 -0.10
CA LEU A 2 -50.54 -74.69 1.17
C LEU A 2 -49.01 -74.77 1.40
N LYS A 3 -48.33 -73.62 1.53
CA LYS A 3 -48.11 -72.85 2.78
C LYS A 3 -47.26 -73.58 3.84
N ALA A 4 -46.05 -73.07 4.06
CA ALA A 4 -45.41 -73.04 5.37
C ALA A 4 -45.06 -71.57 5.68
N ILE A 5 -45.66 -71.02 6.74
CA ILE A 5 -45.48 -69.64 7.21
C ILE A 5 -44.81 -69.74 8.59
N ALA A 6 -43.76 -68.94 8.82
CA ALA A 6 -43.17 -68.78 10.16
C ALA A 6 -43.09 -67.30 10.54
N ILE A 7 -43.77 -66.96 11.64
CA ILE A 7 -43.94 -65.65 12.29
C ILE A 7 -43.79 -65.95 13.80
N GLN A 8 -43.20 -65.12 14.67
CA GLN A 8 -42.84 -63.69 14.58
C GLN A 8 -41.30 -63.53 14.33
N ALA A 9 -40.47 -62.61 14.87
CA ALA A 9 -40.64 -61.60 15.91
C ALA A 9 -39.86 -60.30 15.61
N TYR A 10 -40.61 -59.19 15.64
CA TYR A 10 -40.15 -57.80 15.73
C TYR A 10 -39.01 -57.57 16.73
N LYS A 11 -38.09 -56.66 16.38
CA LYS A 11 -37.82 -55.48 17.21
C LYS A 11 -37.28 -54.31 16.38
N THR A 12 -37.99 -53.18 16.46
CA THR A 12 -37.63 -51.91 15.83
C THR A 12 -36.40 -51.29 16.50
N GLY A 13 -35.37 -50.94 15.72
CA GLY A 13 -34.22 -50.16 16.15
C GLY A 13 -34.05 -48.92 15.28
N LEU A 14 -34.55 -47.78 15.75
CA LEU A 14 -34.36 -46.48 15.09
C LEU A 14 -32.89 -46.05 15.25
N ALA A 15 -32.14 -45.96 14.15
CA ALA A 15 -30.72 -45.57 14.17
C ALA A 15 -30.48 -44.29 13.36
N CYS A 16 -30.58 -43.18 14.07
CA CYS A 16 -30.10 -41.81 13.79
C CYS A 16 -29.43 -41.52 12.44
N VAL A 17 -30.08 -40.66 11.65
CA VAL A 17 -29.43 -39.88 10.59
C VAL A 17 -28.44 -38.89 11.24
N LEU A 18 -27.15 -39.17 11.16
CA LEU A 18 -26.11 -38.20 11.56
C LEU A 18 -25.93 -37.17 10.44
N GLY A 19 -26.50 -35.98 10.64
CA GLY A 19 -26.40 -34.88 9.69
C GLY A 19 -24.99 -34.29 9.61
N ALA A 20 -24.46 -34.18 8.39
CA ALA A 20 -23.20 -33.52 8.11
C ALA A 20 -23.38 -31.99 8.10
N ALA A 21 -23.32 -31.36 9.28
CA ALA A 21 -23.32 -29.90 9.42
C ALA A 21 -21.88 -29.36 9.34
N PHE A 22 -21.36 -29.15 8.12
CA PHE A 22 -20.07 -28.50 7.91
C PHE A 22 -20.23 -26.98 8.11
N VAL A 23 -20.02 -26.51 9.34
CA VAL A 23 -20.18 -25.09 9.70
C VAL A 23 -19.03 -24.28 9.11
N LEU A 24 -19.27 -23.70 7.93
CA LEU A 24 -18.38 -22.70 7.32
C LEU A 24 -18.45 -21.40 8.13
N VAL A 25 -17.62 -21.32 9.18
CA VAL A 25 -17.42 -20.07 9.93
C VAL A 25 -16.67 -19.08 9.03
N PRO A 26 -17.24 -17.92 8.68
CA PRO A 26 -16.51 -16.91 7.94
C PRO A 26 -15.44 -16.30 8.86
N THR A 27 -14.17 -16.62 8.61
CA THR A 27 -13.06 -15.92 9.26
C THR A 27 -13.07 -14.47 8.78
N THR A 28 -13.61 -13.57 9.61
CA THR A 28 -13.55 -12.12 9.37
C THR A 28 -12.10 -11.68 9.40
N GLY A 29 -11.49 -11.59 8.21
CA GLY A 29 -10.12 -11.10 8.06
C GLY A 29 -10.05 -9.64 8.49
N GLN A 30 -9.56 -9.38 9.71
CA GLN A 30 -9.34 -8.03 10.20
C GLN A 30 -8.32 -7.34 9.28
N ALA A 31 -8.80 -6.45 8.41
CA ALA A 31 -7.94 -5.60 7.63
C ALA A 31 -7.07 -4.79 8.60
N ARG A 32 -5.74 -4.97 8.54
CA ARG A 32 -4.82 -4.11 9.28
C ARG A 32 -5.05 -2.69 8.78
N LYS A 33 -5.34 -1.76 9.69
CA LYS A 33 -5.31 -0.33 9.35
C LYS A 33 -3.93 -0.05 8.71
N PRO A 34 -3.87 0.76 7.64
CA PRO A 34 -2.59 1.19 7.09
C PRO A 34 -1.76 1.82 8.22
N PRO A 35 -0.44 1.63 8.24
CA PRO A 35 0.40 2.17 9.31
C PRO A 35 0.21 3.69 9.37
N SER A 36 -0.20 4.18 10.53
CA SER A 36 -0.38 5.60 10.80
C SER A 36 0.91 6.35 10.43
N SER A 37 0.79 7.53 9.81
CA SER A 37 1.93 8.36 9.40
C SER A 37 2.66 9.04 10.58
N ASP A 38 2.41 8.60 11.81
CA ASP A 38 2.70 9.29 13.08
C ASP A 38 4.21 9.53 13.34
N GLY A 39 5.09 8.85 12.59
CA GLY A 39 6.54 9.04 12.67
C GLY A 39 7.16 9.96 11.62
N VAL A 40 6.43 10.39 10.59
CA VAL A 40 6.99 11.24 9.51
C VAL A 40 6.66 12.71 9.78
N THR A 41 7.68 13.51 10.06
CA THR A 41 7.55 14.96 10.28
C THR A 41 7.02 15.67 9.03
N THR A 42 6.45 16.87 9.17
CA THR A 42 5.85 17.62 8.05
C THR A 42 6.74 18.77 7.56
N ILE A 43 6.43 19.29 6.38
CA ILE A 43 6.92 20.57 5.83
C ILE A 43 5.80 21.17 4.98
N ALA A 44 5.53 22.48 5.11
CA ALA A 44 4.57 23.14 4.24
C ALA A 44 5.16 23.31 2.83
N LEU A 45 4.32 23.23 1.79
CA LEU A 45 4.73 23.38 0.39
C LEU A 45 5.46 24.72 0.17
N ALA A 46 5.01 25.79 0.85
CA ALA A 46 5.63 27.11 0.80
C ALA A 46 7.08 27.12 1.34
N GLU A 47 7.41 26.26 2.31
CA GLU A 47 8.72 26.16 2.98
C GLU A 47 9.73 25.30 2.22
N LEU A 48 9.30 24.55 1.18
CA LEU A 48 10.23 23.84 0.32
C LEU A 48 11.20 24.83 -0.36
N PRO A 49 12.45 24.41 -0.64
CA PRO A 49 13.33 25.18 -1.52
C PRO A 49 12.62 25.51 -2.85
N PRO A 50 12.90 26.64 -3.51
CA PRO A 50 12.22 27.04 -4.74
C PRO A 50 12.21 25.94 -5.82
N GLN A 51 13.29 25.18 -5.94
CA GLN A 51 13.41 24.05 -6.87
C GLN A 51 12.50 22.87 -6.48
N GLY A 52 12.23 22.68 -5.17
CA GLY A 52 11.30 21.68 -4.66
C GLY A 52 9.86 22.03 -5.03
N ARG A 53 9.46 23.29 -4.87
CA ARG A 53 8.13 23.79 -5.29
C ARG A 53 7.91 23.64 -6.80
N ALA A 54 8.91 23.99 -7.61
CA ALA A 54 8.88 23.78 -9.06
C ALA A 54 8.75 22.28 -9.43
N THR A 55 9.50 21.41 -8.75
CA THR A 55 9.42 19.94 -8.95
C THR A 55 8.03 19.41 -8.57
N TYR A 56 7.45 19.91 -7.48
CA TYR A 56 6.09 19.55 -7.04
C TYR A 56 5.02 19.95 -8.07
N GLY A 57 5.12 21.14 -8.66
CA GLY A 57 4.27 21.57 -9.79
C GLY A 57 4.35 20.61 -10.98
N LEU A 58 5.58 20.31 -11.45
CA LEU A 58 5.81 19.35 -12.54
C LEU A 58 5.25 17.95 -12.24
N ILE A 59 5.23 17.51 -10.97
CA ILE A 59 4.63 16.22 -10.60
C ILE A 59 3.11 16.24 -10.80
N ARG A 60 2.44 17.33 -10.44
CA ARG A 60 0.99 17.51 -10.63
C ARG A 60 0.61 17.65 -12.11
N GLU A 61 1.43 18.34 -12.89
CA GLU A 61 1.28 18.47 -14.35
C GLU A 61 1.63 17.17 -15.09
N GLY A 62 2.53 16.36 -14.51
CA GLY A 62 2.98 15.09 -15.06
C GLY A 62 4.19 15.18 -15.99
N GLY A 63 5.05 16.17 -15.77
CA GLY A 63 6.26 16.45 -16.54
C GLY A 63 6.10 17.60 -17.54
N PRO A 64 7.08 17.81 -18.44
CA PRO A 64 8.27 16.99 -18.64
C PRO A 64 9.24 17.04 -17.45
N PHE A 65 9.93 15.93 -17.19
CA PHE A 65 10.92 15.86 -16.12
C PHE A 65 12.35 15.96 -16.66
N PRO A 66 13.26 16.68 -15.98
CA PRO A 66 14.60 16.98 -16.51
C PRO A 66 15.65 15.87 -16.34
N TYR A 67 15.35 14.76 -15.66
CA TYR A 67 16.29 13.64 -15.47
C TYR A 67 15.62 12.28 -15.72
N ASP A 68 16.33 11.36 -16.38
CA ASP A 68 15.84 10.03 -16.80
C ASP A 68 15.32 9.12 -15.65
N LYS A 69 15.66 9.46 -14.40
CA LYS A 69 15.22 8.74 -13.20
C LYS A 69 13.94 9.30 -12.59
N ASP A 70 13.49 10.47 -13.01
CA ASP A 70 12.28 11.08 -12.48
C ASP A 70 11.04 10.28 -12.93
N GLY A 71 10.13 10.02 -12.00
CA GLY A 71 9.01 9.10 -12.18
C GLY A 71 9.37 7.61 -12.02
N SER A 72 10.64 7.25 -11.82
CA SER A 72 11.05 5.87 -11.51
C SER A 72 10.48 5.40 -10.17
N VAL A 73 10.23 4.09 -10.04
CA VAL A 73 9.71 3.50 -8.80
C VAL A 73 10.72 3.65 -7.67
N PHE A 74 10.29 4.27 -6.57
CA PHE A 74 11.01 4.29 -5.30
C PHE A 74 10.64 3.05 -4.47
N GLY A 75 11.66 2.37 -3.92
CA GLY A 75 11.47 1.05 -3.29
C GLY A 75 11.02 1.05 -1.83
N ASN A 76 11.21 2.16 -1.10
CA ASN A 76 11.00 2.26 0.35
C ASN A 76 11.58 1.05 1.13
N ARG A 77 12.82 0.63 0.83
CA ARG A 77 13.41 -0.60 1.40
C ARG A 77 13.71 -0.44 2.89
N GLU A 78 14.09 0.79 3.24
CA GLU A 78 14.45 1.30 4.56
C GLU A 78 13.19 1.58 5.42
N ARG A 79 11.99 1.53 4.81
CA ARG A 79 10.68 1.66 5.47
C ARG A 79 10.47 2.98 6.23
N LEU A 80 11.08 4.06 5.73
CA LEU A 80 10.96 5.41 6.28
C LEU A 80 9.65 6.11 5.86
N LEU A 81 9.00 5.61 4.81
CA LEU A 81 7.63 5.99 4.41
C LEU A 81 6.64 4.88 4.81
N PRO A 82 5.32 5.14 4.86
CA PRO A 82 4.30 4.11 5.09
C PRO A 82 4.48 2.86 4.21
N LEU A 83 4.07 1.70 4.75
CA LEU A 83 4.19 0.43 4.05
C LEU A 83 3.05 0.26 3.04
N GLU A 84 3.40 0.34 1.77
CA GLU A 84 2.48 0.31 0.64
C GLU A 84 2.87 -0.73 -0.41
N LYS A 85 1.96 -1.01 -1.35
CA LYS A 85 2.19 -2.00 -2.41
C LYS A 85 3.40 -1.64 -3.29
N ARG A 86 4.10 -2.64 -3.83
CA ARG A 86 5.25 -2.43 -4.73
C ARG A 86 4.83 -1.57 -5.92
N GLY A 87 5.62 -0.54 -6.23
CA GLY A 87 5.34 0.40 -7.32
C GLY A 87 4.45 1.59 -6.94
N TYR A 88 4.00 1.67 -5.67
CA TYR A 88 3.21 2.79 -5.17
C TYR A 88 3.98 4.12 -5.13
N TYR A 89 5.26 4.10 -4.73
CA TYR A 89 6.09 5.30 -4.65
C TYR A 89 6.91 5.55 -5.93
N ARG A 90 7.08 6.82 -6.29
CA ARG A 90 7.94 7.29 -7.39
C ARG A 90 8.83 8.45 -6.93
N GLU A 91 10.08 8.48 -7.40
CA GLU A 91 11.05 9.54 -7.09
C GLU A 91 11.14 10.61 -8.18
N TYR A 92 11.44 11.84 -7.77
CA TYR A 92 11.67 13.00 -8.64
C TYR A 92 12.82 13.85 -8.09
N THR A 93 13.68 14.36 -8.98
CA THR A 93 14.88 15.11 -8.62
C THR A 93 14.55 16.56 -8.28
N VAL A 94 14.90 16.98 -7.07
CA VAL A 94 14.92 18.41 -6.74
C VAL A 94 16.32 18.93 -7.02
N ARG A 95 16.46 19.80 -8.02
CA ARG A 95 17.76 20.35 -8.43
C ARG A 95 18.44 21.10 -7.28
N THR A 96 19.66 20.71 -6.93
CA THR A 96 20.55 21.49 -6.05
C THR A 96 21.28 22.53 -6.91
N PRO A 97 21.18 23.85 -6.61
CA PRO A 97 21.98 24.87 -7.31
C PRO A 97 23.48 24.58 -7.22
N GLY A 98 24.21 24.83 -8.32
CA GLY A 98 25.66 24.57 -8.41
C GLY A 98 26.09 23.10 -8.52
N ALA A 99 25.20 22.13 -8.29
CA ALA A 99 25.54 20.72 -8.44
C ALA A 99 25.73 20.33 -9.92
N LYS A 100 26.82 19.62 -10.22
CA LYS A 100 27.11 19.03 -11.56
C LYS A 100 26.34 17.73 -11.82
N ASN A 101 25.59 17.23 -10.83
CA ASN A 101 24.83 15.98 -10.87
C ASN A 101 23.41 16.22 -10.30
N ARG A 102 22.60 15.15 -10.14
CA ARG A 102 21.24 15.20 -9.55
C ARG A 102 21.19 15.73 -8.10
N GLY A 103 22.32 15.90 -7.40
CA GLY A 103 22.37 16.24 -5.99
C GLY A 103 21.70 15.19 -5.08
N ALA A 104 21.51 15.55 -3.81
CA ALA A 104 20.89 14.69 -2.78
C ALA A 104 19.36 14.86 -2.62
N ARG A 105 18.80 15.98 -3.10
CA ARG A 105 17.41 16.38 -2.80
C ARG A 105 16.41 15.68 -3.71
N ARG A 106 15.29 15.20 -3.17
CA ARG A 106 14.23 14.53 -3.93
C ARG A 106 12.85 14.85 -3.38
N ILE A 107 11.85 14.69 -4.23
CA ILE A 107 10.47 14.45 -3.80
C ILE A 107 10.13 12.99 -4.15
N VAL A 108 9.52 12.28 -3.21
CA VAL A 108 8.95 10.95 -3.42
C VAL A 108 7.43 11.06 -3.25
N CYS A 109 6.66 10.69 -4.25
CA CYS A 109 5.19 10.71 -4.19
C CYS A 109 4.62 9.30 -4.27
N GLY A 110 3.60 9.04 -3.47
CA GLY A 110 2.81 7.81 -3.48
C GLY A 110 1.49 7.99 -4.23
N GLY A 111 0.89 6.89 -4.68
CA GLY A 111 -0.44 6.88 -5.30
C GLY A 111 -0.41 6.88 -6.83
N ALA A 112 -1.44 7.47 -7.43
CA ALA A 112 -1.54 7.57 -8.89
C ALA A 112 -0.54 8.61 -9.45
N PRO A 113 0.06 8.38 -10.63
CA PRO A 113 0.80 9.44 -11.33
C PRO A 113 -0.10 10.66 -11.58
N ARG A 114 0.47 11.88 -11.50
CA ARG A 114 -0.21 13.19 -11.60
C ARG A 114 -1.20 13.54 -10.48
N VAL A 115 -1.82 12.53 -9.84
CA VAL A 115 -2.72 12.70 -8.70
C VAL A 115 -2.20 11.87 -7.51
N PRO A 116 -1.09 12.30 -6.89
CA PRO A 116 -0.50 11.55 -5.77
C PRO A 116 -1.31 11.70 -4.49
N ASP A 117 -1.45 10.62 -3.73
CA ASP A 117 -2.17 10.62 -2.44
C ASP A 117 -1.38 11.37 -1.35
N ALA A 118 -0.04 11.32 -1.45
CA ALA A 118 0.89 12.02 -0.58
C ALA A 118 2.26 12.18 -1.26
N CYS A 119 2.96 13.27 -0.94
CA CYS A 119 4.34 13.49 -1.35
C CYS A 119 5.24 13.81 -0.15
N TYR A 120 6.50 13.43 -0.27
CA TYR A 120 7.50 13.51 0.80
C TYR A 120 8.79 14.11 0.24
N TYR A 121 9.35 15.09 0.95
CA TYR A 121 10.63 15.71 0.61
C TYR A 121 11.77 15.07 1.42
N THR A 122 12.87 14.74 0.75
CA THR A 122 14.17 14.41 1.37
C THR A 122 15.21 15.44 0.93
N GLY A 123 15.97 15.96 1.89
CA GLY A 123 17.10 16.86 1.63
C GLY A 123 18.45 16.15 1.50
N ASP A 124 18.49 14.86 1.85
CA ASP A 124 19.64 14.10 2.33
C ASP A 124 19.75 12.71 1.69
N HIS A 125 19.24 12.57 0.46
CA HIS A 125 19.31 11.35 -0.33
C HIS A 125 18.67 10.13 0.36
N TYR A 126 17.40 10.32 0.72
CA TYR A 126 16.51 9.32 1.34
C TYR A 126 16.87 8.90 2.78
N ALA A 127 17.80 9.59 3.45
CA ALA A 127 18.13 9.30 4.85
C ALA A 127 17.05 9.79 5.83
N SER A 128 16.32 10.86 5.50
CA SER A 128 15.12 11.30 6.21
C SER A 128 14.06 11.84 5.24
N PHE A 129 12.80 11.87 5.71
CA PHE A 129 11.68 12.37 4.93
C PHE A 129 10.80 13.31 5.75
N ARG A 130 10.24 14.32 5.06
CA ARG A 130 9.15 15.15 5.57
C ARG A 130 7.95 15.09 4.64
N LYS A 131 6.76 14.81 5.17
CA LYS A 131 5.50 14.85 4.39
C LYS A 131 5.20 16.29 4.00
N ILE A 132 5.02 16.53 2.70
CA ILE A 132 4.62 17.82 2.15
C ILE A 132 3.13 18.01 2.44
N VAL A 133 2.77 19.15 3.00
CA VAL A 133 1.38 19.59 3.21
C VAL A 133 1.17 20.92 2.47
N GLU A 134 -0.01 21.11 1.86
CA GLU A 134 -0.38 22.36 1.18
C GLU A 134 -0.95 23.38 2.19
#